data_AF-H1LZV5-F1
#
_entry.id   AF-H1LZV5-F1
#
_cell.length_a   1.000
_cell.length_b   1.000
_cell.length_c   1.000
_cell.angle_alpha   90.00
_cell.angle_beta   90.00
_cell.angle_gamma   90.00
#
_symmetry.space_group_name_H-M   'P 1'
#
loop_
_entity.id
_entity.type
_entity.pdbx_description
1 polymer ?
#
loop_
_entity_poly.entity_id
_entity_poly.type
_entity_poly.pdbx_seq_one_letter_code
_entity_poly.pdbx_strand_id
1 'polypeptide(L)' 'MFMRKISILFVLVLILLVGCKSKAARVQEQLDLSSKYMAELDYESAIVALNKAIKIAPKNVDAYKML' A
#
# COMPACT_ATOMS: atom_id res chain seq x y z
N MET A 1 38.38 -8.88 -2.84
CA MET A 1 37.28 -9.79 -2.40
C MET A 1 36.41 -9.20 -1.28
N PHE A 2 36.99 -8.43 -0.34
CA PHE A 2 36.28 -7.83 0.82
C PHE A 2 35.26 -6.73 0.47
N MET A 3 35.59 -5.83 -0.47
CA MET A 3 34.69 -4.73 -0.89
C MET A 3 33.37 -5.19 -1.54
N ARG A 4 33.37 -6.33 -2.26
CA ARG A 4 32.13 -6.88 -2.84
C ARG A 4 31.16 -7.39 -1.77
N LYS A 5 31.67 -7.93 -0.65
CA LYS A 5 30.82 -8.41 0.45
C LYS A 5 30.17 -7.26 1.23
N ILE A 6 30.89 -6.16 1.43
CA ILE A 6 30.37 -4.91 2.03
C ILE A 6 29.29 -4.30 1.14
N SER A 7 29.51 -4.26 -0.17
CA SER A 7 28.52 -3.73 -1.12
C SER A 7 27.22 -4.53 -1.11
N ILE A 8 27.29 -5.87 -1.07
CA ILE A 8 26.11 -6.75 -0.97
C ILE A 8 25.37 -6.53 0.36
N LEU A 9 26.10 -6.39 1.47
CA LEU A 9 25.52 -6.12 2.78
C LEU A 9 24.77 -4.78 2.80
N PHE A 10 25.32 -3.74 2.17
CA PHE A 10 24.69 -2.43 2.05
C PHE A 10 23.39 -2.47 1.26
N VAL A 11 23.37 -3.18 0.12
CA VAL A 11 22.17 -3.35 -0.69
C VAL A 11 21.09 -4.13 0.09
N LEU A 12 21.48 -5.15 0.85
CA LEU A 12 20.56 -5.92 1.68
C LEU A 12 19.91 -5.05 2.77
N VAL A 13 20.71 -4.22 3.46
CA VAL A 13 20.22 -3.26 4.46
C VAL A 13 19.26 -2.26 3.82
N LEU A 14 19.57 -1.71 2.64
CA LEU A 14 18.67 -0.76 1.95
C LEU A 14 17.32 -1.38 1.59
N ILE A 15 17.27 -2.66 1.19
CA ILE A 15 16.02 -3.36 0.88
C ILE A 15 15.14 -3.54 2.14
N LEU A 16 15.76 -3.77 3.30
CA LEU A 16 15.05 -3.90 4.58
C LEU A 16 14.33 -2.60 5.00
N LEU A 17 14.80 -1.43 4.55
CA LEU A 17 14.19 -0.13 4.90
C LEU A 17 12.93 0.21 4.08
N VAL A 18 12.72 -0.39 2.90
CA VAL A 18 11.58 -0.07 2.01
C VAL A 18 10.27 -0.74 2.48
N GLY A 19 10.35 -1.76 3.34
CA GLY A 19 9.23 -2.66 3.66
C GLY A 19 8.30 -2.26 4.81
N CYS A 20 8.60 -1.23 5.59
CA CYS A 20 7.95 -0.99 6.89
C CYS A 20 6.74 -0.03 6.84
N LYS A 21 5.74 -0.29 5.99
CA LYS A 21 4.40 0.31 6.17
C LYS A 21 3.51 -0.68 6.92
N SER A 22 2.84 -0.20 7.98
CA SER A 22 1.85 -0.99 8.71
C SER A 22 0.67 -1.36 7.81
N LYS A 23 -0.04 -2.46 8.12
CA LYS A 23 -1.29 -2.82 7.43
C LYS A 23 -2.28 -1.64 7.41
N ALA A 24 -2.41 -0.92 8.52
CA ALA A 24 -3.29 0.24 8.63
C ALA A 24 -2.90 1.36 7.64
N ALA A 25 -1.60 1.66 7.53
CA ALA A 25 -1.11 2.67 6.59
C ALA A 25 -1.39 2.28 5.13
N ARG A 26 -1.25 1.00 4.79
CA ARG A 26 -1.59 0.51 3.44
C ARG A 26 -3.08 0.56 3.14
N VAL A 27 -3.94 0.30 4.14
CA VAL A 27 -5.40 0.44 3.99
C VAL A 27 -5.75 1.90 3.75
N GLN A 28 -5.25 2.82 4.58
CA GLN A 28 -5.51 4.24 4.44
C GLN A 28 -5.10 4.76 3.06
N GLU A 29 -3.92 4.36 2.57
CA GLU A 29 -3.45 4.73 1.23
C GLU A 29 -4.42 4.30 0.11
N GLN A 30 -5.06 3.13 0.23
CA GLN A 30 -6.08 2.70 -0.72
C GLN A 30 -7.41 3.47 -0.58
N LEU A 31 -7.79 3.86 0.64
CA LEU A 31 -8.98 4.69 0.89
C LEU A 31 -8.79 6.12 0.33
N ASP A 32 -7.59 6.68 0.48
CA ASP A 32 -7.25 8.00 -0.07
C ASP A 32 -7.27 7.97 -1.61
N LEU A 33 -6.72 6.91 -2.22
CA LEU A 33 -6.79 6.70 -3.66
C LEU A 33 -8.25 6.54 -4.15
N SER A 34 -9.05 5.76 -3.45
CA SER A 34 -10.49 5.62 -3.76
C SER A 34 -11.19 6.97 -3.74
N SER A 35 -10.98 7.77 -2.69
CA SER A 35 -11.55 9.11 -2.55
C SER A 35 -11.14 10.03 -3.69
N LYS A 36 -9.87 9.96 -4.12
CA LYS A 36 -9.36 10.70 -5.28
C LYS A 36 -10.10 10.28 -6.56
N TYR A 37 -10.18 8.99 -6.84
CA TYR A 37 -10.83 8.48 -8.04
C TYR A 37 -12.33 8.80 -8.07
N MET A 38 -13.01 8.76 -6.92
CA MET A 38 -14.42 9.20 -6.81
C MET A 38 -14.58 10.68 -7.14
N ALA A 39 -13.65 11.54 -6.70
CA ALA A 39 -13.63 12.96 -7.04
C ALA A 39 -13.35 13.20 -8.54
N GLU A 40 -12.60 12.32 -9.18
CA GLU A 40 -12.31 12.32 -10.62
C GLU A 40 -13.41 11.63 -11.46
N LEU A 41 -14.50 11.15 -10.82
CA LEU A 41 -15.58 10.35 -11.44
C LEU A 41 -15.12 9.01 -12.05
N ASP A 42 -13.91 8.55 -11.73
CA ASP A 42 -13.38 7.25 -12.15
C ASP A 42 -13.75 6.16 -11.13
N TYR A 43 -15.03 5.77 -11.17
CA TYR A 43 -15.58 4.80 -10.21
C TYR A 43 -14.95 3.41 -10.34
N GLU A 44 -14.51 3.00 -11.54
CA GLU A 44 -13.87 1.70 -11.74
C GLU A 44 -12.54 1.62 -10.97
N SER A 45 -11.70 2.65 -11.10
CA SER A 45 -10.45 2.74 -10.34
C SER A 45 -10.69 2.84 -8.83
N ALA A 46 -11.73 3.57 -8.41
CA ALA A 46 -12.13 3.65 -7.01
C ALA A 46 -12.49 2.27 -6.43
N ILE A 47 -13.31 1.48 -7.15
CA ILE A 47 -13.71 0.13 -6.74
C ILE A 47 -12.49 -0.80 -6.67
N VAL A 48 -11.54 -0.68 -7.60
CA VAL A 48 -10.29 -1.46 -7.55
C VAL A 48 -9.47 -1.12 -6.31
N ALA A 49 -9.37 0.16 -5.95
CA ALA A 49 -8.66 0.60 -4.74
C ALA A 49 -9.35 0.09 -3.46
N LEU A 50 -10.68 0.21 -3.36
CA LEU A 50 -11.44 -0.31 -2.22
C LEU A 50 -11.31 -1.82 -2.06
N ASN A 51 -11.35 -2.58 -3.17
CA ASN A 51 -11.13 -4.02 -3.14
C ASN A 51 -9.72 -4.39 -2.64
N LYS A 52 -8.70 -3.59 -2.98
CA LYS A 52 -7.35 -3.77 -2.40
C LYS A 52 -7.36 -3.48 -0.90
N ALA A 53 -8.04 -2.43 -0.44
CA ALA A 53 -8.19 -2.12 0.98
C ALA A 53 -8.84 -3.29 1.75
N ILE A 54 -9.93 -3.84 1.22
CA ILE A 54 -10.64 -5.01 1.78
C ILE A 54 -9.74 -6.25 1.81
N LYS A 55 -8.96 -6.52 0.76
CA LYS A 55 -8.00 -7.64 0.76
C LYS A 55 -6.92 -7.50 1.83
N ILE A 56 -6.47 -6.27 2.12
CA ILE A 56 -5.44 -6.01 3.15
C ILE A 56 -6.04 -6.14 4.56
N ALA A 57 -7.24 -5.60 4.76
CA ALA A 57 -7.98 -5.64 6.02
C ALA A 57 -9.47 -5.98 5.79
N PRO A 58 -9.82 -7.28 5.75
CA PRO A 58 -11.19 -7.72 5.43
C PRO A 58 -12.28 -7.24 6.39
N LYS A 59 -11.88 -6.81 7.60
CA LYS A 59 -12.76 -6.30 8.66
C LYS A 59 -12.75 -4.76 8.76
N ASN A 60 -12.05 -4.06 7.87
CA ASN A 60 -12.05 -2.60 7.87
C ASN A 60 -13.42 -2.10 7.37
N VAL A 61 -14.17 -1.45 8.25
CA VAL A 61 -15.54 -1.01 7.98
C VAL A 61 -15.58 0.15 6.97
N ASP A 62 -14.54 0.99 6.96
CA ASP A 62 -14.51 2.21 6.14
C ASP A 62 -14.44 1.87 4.65
N ALA A 63 -13.69 0.83 4.28
CA ALA A 63 -13.61 0.36 2.90
C ALA A 63 -14.98 -0.10 2.34
N TYR A 64 -15.86 -0.68 3.17
CA TYR A 64 -17.19 -1.08 2.74
C TYR A 64 -18.19 0.08 2.71
N LYS A 65 -18.01 1.11 3.55
CA LYS A 65 -18.88 2.30 3.56
C LYS A 65 -18.72 3.16 2.31
N MET A 66 -17.56 3.07 1.66
CA MET A 66 -17.22 3.84 0.46
C MET A 66 -17.53 3.12 -0.85
N LEU A 67 -17.89 1.83 -0.78
CA LEU A 67 -18.16 0.96 -1.93
C LEU A 67 -19.61 1.10 -2.40
#